data_AF-A0A2R5EIN3-F1
#
_entry.id   AF-A0A2R5EIN3-F1
#
_cell.length_a   1.000
_cell.length_b   1.000
_cell.length_c   1.000
_cell.angle_alpha   90.00
_cell.angle_beta   90.00
_cell.angle_gamma   90.00
#
_symmetry.space_group_name_H-M   'P 1'
#
loop_
_entity.id
_entity.type
_entity.pdbx_description
1 polymer ?
#
loop_
_entity_poly.entity_id
_entity_poly.type
_entity_poly.pdbx_seq_one_letter_code
_entity_poly.pdbx_strand_id
1 'polypeptide(L)'
;MTLLRFLAVTLAVLLAACGNDKSTGNAVDGQALVVPTDPHAIAQRELEKPSLELQRFVAVRIQDGDRRLEASPMAPAIVADTRLGEESIKTLFRVNPEGDKLILFTRDVFNARSHRTEILLTELQQQQSFTFPVVQPDGSLKAREFKLLQIVRPE
;
A
#
# COMPACT_ATOMS: atom_id res chain seq x y z
N MET A 1 59.88 26.54 2.26
CA MET A 1 60.22 26.88 3.66
C MET A 1 58.93 26.96 4.46
N THR A 2 58.85 26.20 5.57
CA THR A 2 57.93 26.29 6.75
C THR A 2 56.42 26.34 6.47
N LEU A 3 55.54 25.36 6.76
CA LEU A 3 55.36 24.37 7.86
C LEU A 3 55.26 24.99 9.28
N LEU A 4 54.04 25.07 9.82
CA LEU A 4 53.61 25.03 11.26
C LEU A 4 52.07 25.24 11.29
N ARG A 5 51.17 24.32 11.67
CA ARG A 5 50.88 23.57 12.92
C ARG A 5 50.00 24.32 13.94
N PHE A 6 49.11 23.52 14.58
CA PHE A 6 48.24 23.72 15.77
C PHE A 6 46.86 24.35 15.48
N LEU A 7 45.73 23.63 15.52
CA LEU A 7 45.07 22.84 16.58
C LEU A 7 44.71 23.69 17.80
N ALA A 8 43.41 24.01 17.96
CA ALA A 8 42.82 24.44 19.22
C ALA A 8 41.43 23.81 19.36
N VAL A 9 41.39 22.69 20.08
CA VAL A 9 40.20 22.13 20.72
C VAL A 9 40.02 22.91 22.02
N THR A 10 38.85 23.52 22.23
CA THR A 10 38.45 23.99 23.56
C THR A 10 37.02 23.57 23.85
N LEU A 11 36.99 22.49 24.63
CA LEU A 11 35.91 21.96 25.43
C LEU A 11 35.48 22.99 26.48
N ALA A 12 34.19 23.34 26.55
CA ALA A 12 33.60 24.04 27.70
C ALA A 12 32.41 23.20 28.21
N VAL A 13 32.70 22.44 29.25
CA VAL A 13 31.80 21.60 30.03
C VAL A 13 31.15 22.44 31.13
N LEU A 14 29.82 22.29 31.25
CA LEU A 14 28.94 22.37 32.42
C LEU A 14 29.30 23.32 33.60
N LEU A 15 28.33 24.14 34.03
CA LEU A 15 27.54 23.88 35.25
C LEU A 15 26.53 25.01 35.55
N ALA A 16 25.44 24.59 36.21
CA ALA A 16 24.50 25.34 37.04
C ALA A 16 23.33 26.07 36.36
N ALA A 17 22.17 25.39 36.33
CA ALA A 17 21.08 25.78 37.23
C ALA A 17 20.09 24.61 37.41
N CYS A 18 20.11 24.05 38.62
CA CYS A 18 18.98 23.31 39.16
C CYS A 18 17.77 24.25 39.25
N GLY A 19 16.63 23.80 38.73
CA GLY A 19 15.34 24.47 38.88
C GLY A 19 14.23 23.45 38.69
N ASN A 20 13.47 23.23 39.76
CA ASN A 20 12.48 22.18 39.96
C ASN A 20 11.41 22.03 38.88
N ASP A 21 10.98 20.77 38.74
CA ASP A 21 9.62 20.31 38.49
C ASP A 21 8.75 21.07 37.49
N LYS A 22 8.59 20.45 36.31
CA LYS A 22 7.32 19.85 35.90
C LYS A 22 7.56 18.87 34.76
N SER A 23 7.65 17.60 35.13
CA SER A 23 7.28 16.51 34.24
C SER A 23 5.81 16.70 33.87
N THR A 24 5.56 17.15 32.64
CA THR A 24 4.22 17.07 32.03
C THR A 24 4.37 16.55 30.63
N GLY A 25 4.07 15.25 30.51
CA GLY A 25 3.47 14.66 29.33
C GLY A 25 4.39 14.51 28.14
N ASN A 26 4.92 13.29 27.96
CA ASN A 26 4.95 12.75 26.61
C ASN A 26 3.53 12.86 26.05
N ALA A 27 3.29 13.85 25.19
CA ALA A 27 2.14 13.84 24.32
C ALA A 27 2.34 12.63 23.40
N VAL A 28 1.80 11.50 23.84
CA VAL A 28 1.40 10.44 22.92
C VAL A 28 0.33 11.11 22.08
N ASP A 29 0.71 11.61 20.90
CA ASP A 29 -0.23 11.87 19.82
C ASP A 29 -0.87 10.53 19.51
N GLY A 30 -1.91 10.20 20.27
CA GLY A 30 -2.80 9.11 19.99
C GLY A 30 -3.50 9.50 18.71
N GLN A 31 -2.91 9.13 17.57
CA GLN A 31 -3.62 9.12 16.31
C GLN A 31 -4.88 8.29 16.55
N ALA A 32 -6.02 8.98 16.63
CA ALA A 32 -7.30 8.32 16.78
C ALA A 32 -7.40 7.31 15.64
N LEU A 33 -7.48 6.02 15.98
CA LEU A 33 -7.64 4.98 14.98
C LEU A 33 -9.01 5.19 14.35
N VAL A 34 -9.04 5.85 13.19
CA VAL A 34 -10.28 6.00 12.43
C VAL A 34 -10.68 4.60 11.98
N VAL A 35 -11.73 4.08 12.61
CA VAL A 35 -12.35 2.81 12.20
C VAL A 35 -13.34 3.15 11.09
N PRO A 36 -13.13 2.68 9.85
CA PRO A 36 -14.06 2.95 8.78
C PRO A 36 -15.41 2.31 9.11
N THR A 37 -16.48 3.09 9.02
CA THR A 37 -17.87 2.62 9.15
C THR A 37 -18.51 2.35 7.79
N ASP A 38 -17.94 2.89 6.71
CA ASP A 38 -18.35 2.62 5.34
C ASP A 38 -18.02 1.17 4.94
N PRO A 39 -19.02 0.34 4.54
CA PRO A 39 -18.79 -1.01 4.06
C PRO A 39 -17.77 -1.12 2.93
N HIS A 40 -17.67 -0.12 2.06
CA HIS A 40 -16.72 -0.12 0.94
C HIS A 40 -15.29 0.14 1.40
N ALA A 41 -15.11 1.05 2.38
CA ALA A 41 -13.83 1.26 3.04
C ALA A 41 -13.39 0.04 3.86
N ILE A 42 -14.34 -0.65 4.53
CA ILE A 42 -14.06 -1.91 5.23
C ILE A 42 -13.59 -2.98 4.23
N ALA A 43 -14.28 -3.15 3.11
CA ALA A 43 -13.90 -4.12 2.08
C ALA A 43 -12.48 -3.85 1.52
N GLN A 44 -12.12 -2.58 1.28
CA GLN A 44 -10.76 -2.21 0.89
C GLN A 44 -9.75 -2.63 1.96
N ARG A 45 -10.03 -2.30 3.23
CA ARG A 45 -9.14 -2.60 4.35
C ARG A 45 -8.93 -4.10 4.55
N GLU A 46 -9.96 -4.92 4.36
CA GLU A 46 -9.81 -6.38 4.41
C GLU A 46 -8.90 -6.90 3.29
N LEU A 47 -9.01 -6.34 2.09
CA LEU A 47 -8.16 -6.73 0.97
C LEU A 47 -6.71 -6.24 1.14
N GLU A 48 -6.49 -5.12 1.84
CA GLU A 48 -5.14 -4.62 2.17
C GLU A 48 -4.41 -5.47 3.21
N LYS A 49 -5.14 -6.17 4.08
CA LYS A 49 -4.52 -7.02 5.12
C LYS A 49 -3.76 -8.19 4.49
N PRO A 50 -2.49 -8.41 4.85
CA PRO A 50 -1.77 -9.63 4.48
C PRO A 50 -2.55 -10.88 4.90
N SER A 51 -2.70 -11.87 4.00
CA SER A 51 -3.16 -13.20 4.42
C SER A 51 -1.95 -14.00 4.89
N LEU A 52 -2.07 -14.62 6.06
CA LEU A 52 -1.13 -15.62 6.57
C LEU A 52 -1.53 -17.04 6.14
N GLU A 53 -2.62 -17.20 5.40
CA GLU A 53 -3.06 -18.47 4.87
C GLU A 53 -2.22 -18.83 3.64
N LEU A 54 -1.11 -19.52 3.89
CA LEU A 54 -0.11 -19.91 2.88
C LEU A 54 -0.47 -21.21 2.14
N GLN A 55 -1.74 -21.65 2.16
CA GLN A 55 -2.12 -22.98 1.67
C GLN A 55 -1.60 -23.24 0.25
N ARG A 56 -1.60 -22.21 -0.60
CA ARG A 56 -0.97 -22.20 -1.92
C ARG A 56 -0.42 -20.82 -2.22
N PHE A 57 0.86 -20.59 -1.92
CA PHE A 57 1.50 -19.35 -2.35
C PHE A 57 1.47 -19.26 -3.88
N VAL A 58 0.88 -18.20 -4.43
CA VAL A 58 0.89 -17.92 -5.86
C VAL A 58 1.08 -16.42 -6.03
N ALA A 59 1.99 -16.02 -6.92
CA ALA A 59 2.20 -14.61 -7.25
C ALA A 59 1.87 -14.36 -8.72
N VAL A 60 1.15 -13.27 -8.99
CA VAL A 60 0.80 -12.83 -10.34
C VAL A 60 1.55 -11.55 -10.62
N ARG A 61 2.37 -11.57 -11.69
CA ARG A 61 3.16 -10.44 -12.16
C ARG A 61 2.44 -9.79 -13.33
N ILE A 62 2.22 -8.49 -13.22
CA ILE A 62 1.37 -7.71 -14.12
C ILE A 62 2.15 -6.48 -14.60
N GLN A 63 2.02 -6.14 -15.87
CA GLN A 63 2.53 -4.90 -16.45
C GLN A 63 1.42 -3.83 -16.45
N ASP A 64 1.74 -2.64 -15.94
CA ASP A 64 0.92 -1.42 -15.92
C ASP A 64 1.74 -0.26 -16.54
N GLY A 65 1.57 -0.01 -17.84
CA GLY A 65 2.44 0.92 -18.57
C GLY A 65 3.89 0.47 -18.51
N ASP A 66 4.78 1.28 -17.92
CA ASP A 66 6.19 0.94 -17.67
C ASP A 66 6.44 0.28 -16.30
N ARG A 67 5.41 0.22 -15.44
CA ARG A 67 5.52 -0.35 -14.09
C ARG A 67 5.21 -1.83 -14.10
N ARG A 68 5.99 -2.59 -13.33
CA ARG A 68 5.68 -3.99 -13.00
C ARG A 68 5.10 -4.08 -11.60
N LEU A 69 3.99 -4.79 -11.48
CA LEU A 69 3.27 -5.05 -10.25
C LEU A 69 3.34 -6.55 -9.93
N GLU A 70 3.34 -6.89 -8.63
CA GLU A 70 3.24 -8.27 -8.18
C GLU A 70 2.14 -8.36 -7.11
N ALA A 71 1.15 -9.20 -7.36
CA ALA A 71 0.05 -9.46 -6.43
C ALA A 71 0.14 -10.90 -5.93
N SER A 72 -0.02 -11.09 -4.62
CA SER A 72 -0.08 -12.40 -3.97
C SER A 72 -1.10 -12.38 -2.84
N PRO A 73 -1.42 -13.53 -2.20
CA PRO A 73 -2.31 -13.54 -1.03
C PRO A 73 -1.75 -12.75 0.16
N MET A 74 -0.41 -12.69 0.29
CA MET A 74 0.29 -12.02 1.38
C MET A 74 0.51 -10.52 1.13
N ALA A 75 0.72 -10.16 -0.13
CA ALA A 75 1.07 -8.80 -0.53
C ALA A 75 0.17 -8.38 -1.71
N PRO A 76 -0.92 -7.64 -1.45
CA PRO A 76 -1.71 -7.05 -2.52
C PRO A 76 -0.87 -6.00 -3.28
N ALA A 77 -1.01 -5.96 -4.59
CA ALA A 77 -0.44 -4.91 -5.41
C ALA A 77 -1.29 -3.64 -5.30
N ILE A 78 -0.71 -2.54 -4.84
CA ILE A 78 -1.36 -1.22 -4.89
C ILE A 78 -1.08 -0.60 -6.26
N VAL A 79 -2.11 -0.51 -7.09
CA VAL A 79 -2.05 0.03 -8.46
C VAL A 79 -2.02 1.56 -8.41
N ALA A 80 -2.94 2.12 -7.63
CA ALA A 80 -3.10 3.55 -7.38
C ALA A 80 -3.62 3.79 -5.96
N ASP A 81 -3.23 4.92 -5.37
CA ASP A 81 -3.67 5.40 -4.06
C ASP A 81 -3.90 6.91 -4.18
N THR A 82 -5.08 7.38 -3.80
CA THR A 82 -5.41 8.79 -3.72
C THR A 82 -6.04 9.10 -2.36
N ARG A 83 -5.90 10.35 -1.92
CA ARG A 83 -6.55 10.85 -0.71
C ARG A 83 -7.60 11.89 -1.06
N LEU A 84 -8.81 11.70 -0.56
CA LEU A 84 -9.91 12.67 -0.65
C LEU A 84 -10.40 12.97 0.77
N GLY A 85 -10.05 14.15 1.27
CA GLY A 85 -10.20 14.46 2.69
C GLY A 85 -9.39 13.47 3.54
N GLU A 86 -10.05 12.88 4.54
CA GLU A 86 -9.45 11.88 5.45
C GLU A 86 -9.47 10.45 4.89
N GLU A 87 -10.07 10.22 3.71
CA GLU A 87 -10.18 8.89 3.12
C GLU A 87 -9.04 8.58 2.14
N SER A 88 -8.39 7.42 2.32
CA SER A 88 -7.51 6.82 1.30
C SER A 88 -8.31 5.85 0.43
N ILE A 89 -8.29 6.10 -0.87
CA ILE A 89 -8.99 5.32 -1.88
C ILE A 89 -7.94 4.65 -2.74
N LYS A 90 -7.99 3.32 -2.80
CA LYS A 90 -6.98 2.54 -3.51
C LYS A 90 -7.62 1.69 -4.60
N THR A 91 -6.91 1.58 -5.71
CA THR A 91 -7.07 0.46 -6.63
C THR A 91 -6.02 -0.58 -6.27
N LEU A 92 -6.45 -1.79 -5.96
CA LEU A 92 -5.56 -2.88 -5.53
C LEU A 92 -5.93 -4.19 -6.19
N PHE A 93 -4.90 -5.02 -6.43
CA PHE A 93 -5.04 -6.37 -6.94
C PHE A 93 -4.48 -7.37 -5.94
N ARG A 94 -5.15 -8.50 -5.78
CA ARG A 94 -4.76 -9.52 -4.79
C ARG A 94 -5.09 -10.91 -5.30
N VAL A 95 -4.20 -11.87 -5.10
CA VAL A 95 -4.55 -13.28 -5.32
C VAL A 95 -5.32 -13.78 -4.10
N ASN A 96 -6.42 -14.50 -4.31
CA ASN A 96 -7.18 -15.05 -3.19
C ASN A 96 -6.39 -16.13 -2.42
N PRO A 97 -6.76 -16.44 -1.16
CA PRO A 97 -6.04 -17.43 -0.34
C PRO A 97 -5.92 -18.82 -1.00
N GLU A 98 -6.90 -19.23 -1.80
CA GLU A 98 -6.90 -20.52 -2.51
C GLU A 98 -5.91 -20.57 -3.68
N GLY A 99 -5.41 -19.40 -4.12
CA GLY A 99 -4.39 -19.29 -5.16
C GLY A 99 -4.89 -19.54 -6.58
N ASP A 100 -6.20 -19.42 -6.83
CA ASP A 100 -6.83 -19.73 -8.13
C ASP A 100 -7.48 -18.52 -8.82
N LYS A 101 -7.60 -17.38 -8.13
CA LYS A 101 -8.19 -16.15 -8.67
C LYS A 101 -7.35 -14.90 -8.36
N LEU A 102 -7.36 -13.97 -9.31
CA LEU A 102 -6.95 -12.59 -9.11
C LEU A 102 -8.18 -11.73 -8.81
N ILE A 103 -8.23 -11.16 -7.60
CA ILE A 103 -9.22 -10.19 -7.16
C ILE A 103 -8.74 -8.80 -7.55
N LEU A 104 -9.58 -8.05 -8.25
CA LEU A 104 -9.38 -6.64 -8.60
C LEU A 104 -10.38 -5.80 -7.82
N PHE A 105 -9.93 -4.71 -7.20
CA PHE A 105 -10.79 -3.86 -6.38
C PHE A 105 -10.47 -2.38 -6.53
N THR A 106 -11.50 -1.55 -6.62
CA THR A 106 -11.41 -0.09 -6.42
C THR A 106 -12.72 0.46 -5.84
N ARG A 107 -12.65 1.56 -5.09
CA ARG A 107 -13.85 2.29 -4.65
C ARG A 107 -14.18 3.41 -5.64
N ASP A 108 -15.47 3.63 -5.84
CA ASP A 108 -16.06 4.76 -6.56
C ASP A 108 -16.82 5.60 -5.52
N VAL A 109 -16.10 6.50 -4.85
CA VAL A 109 -16.64 7.24 -3.72
C VAL A 109 -17.72 8.23 -4.11
N PHE A 110 -17.67 8.78 -5.32
CA PHE A 110 -18.68 9.72 -5.81
C PHE A 110 -20.04 9.05 -6.03
N ASN A 111 -20.04 7.76 -6.37
CA ASN A 111 -21.25 6.97 -6.56
C ASN A 111 -21.53 6.03 -5.38
N ALA A 112 -20.80 6.17 -4.27
CA ALA A 112 -20.91 5.33 -3.08
C ALA A 112 -20.96 3.82 -3.39
N ARG A 113 -20.06 3.34 -4.27
CA ARG A 113 -19.99 1.93 -4.67
C ARG A 113 -18.55 1.42 -4.75
N SER A 114 -18.40 0.11 -4.95
CA SER A 114 -17.12 -0.51 -5.28
C SER A 114 -17.21 -1.29 -6.58
N HIS A 115 -16.10 -1.32 -7.31
CA HIS A 115 -15.89 -2.26 -8.40
C HIS A 115 -15.05 -3.40 -7.85
N ARG A 116 -15.57 -4.63 -7.95
CA ARG A 116 -14.85 -5.86 -7.62
C ARG A 116 -15.02 -6.85 -8.75
N THR A 117 -13.89 -7.38 -9.23
CA THR A 117 -13.87 -8.42 -10.26
C THR A 117 -12.95 -9.53 -9.81
N GLU A 118 -13.32 -10.77 -10.09
CA GLU A 118 -12.47 -11.93 -9.88
C GLU A 118 -12.19 -12.59 -11.22
N ILE A 119 -10.91 -12.78 -11.55
CA ILE A 119 -10.49 -13.45 -12.77
C ILE A 119 -9.83 -14.75 -12.37
N LEU A 120 -10.26 -15.88 -12.93
CA LEU A 120 -9.58 -17.16 -12.72
C LEU A 120 -8.15 -17.06 -13.28
N LEU A 121 -7.16 -17.57 -12.56
CA LEU A 121 -5.77 -17.51 -13.02
C LEU A 121 -5.57 -18.28 -14.35
N THR A 122 -6.35 -19.33 -14.59
CA THR A 122 -6.38 -20.05 -15.87
C THR A 122 -6.94 -19.20 -17.01
N GLU A 123 -8.00 -18.43 -16.75
CA GLU A 123 -8.57 -17.47 -17.71
C GLU A 123 -7.58 -16.34 -18.00
N LEU A 124 -6.94 -15.80 -16.96
CA LEU A 124 -5.93 -14.76 -17.10
C LEU A 124 -4.74 -15.23 -17.94
N GLN A 125 -4.33 -16.50 -17.81
CA GLN A 125 -3.31 -17.12 -18.66
C GLN A 125 -3.77 -17.27 -20.13
N GLN A 126 -5.06 -17.43 -20.40
CA GLN A 126 -5.57 -17.52 -21.77
C GLN A 126 -5.70 -16.14 -22.42
N GLN A 127 -6.21 -15.16 -21.68
CA GLN A 127 -6.46 -13.80 -22.19
C GLN A 127 -5.20 -12.93 -22.24
N GLN A 128 -4.22 -13.19 -21.36
CA GLN A 128 -2.95 -12.47 -21.22
C GLN A 128 -3.07 -10.96 -20.90
N SER A 129 -4.28 -10.39 -20.92
CA SER A 129 -4.56 -8.99 -20.66
C SER A 129 -5.98 -8.82 -20.11
N PHE A 130 -6.19 -7.73 -19.37
CA PHE A 130 -7.51 -7.37 -18.84
C PHE A 130 -7.59 -5.85 -18.64
N THR A 131 -8.81 -5.32 -18.53
CA THR A 131 -9.05 -3.90 -18.25
C THR A 131 -9.75 -3.74 -16.91
N PHE A 132 -9.36 -2.74 -16.13
CA PHE A 132 -10.00 -2.43 -14.86
C PHE A 132 -10.06 -0.91 -14.61
N PRO A 133 -11.13 -0.38 -13.99
CA PRO A 133 -11.17 1.01 -13.56
C PRO A 133 -10.14 1.28 -12.46
N VAL A 134 -9.34 2.32 -12.63
CA VAL A 134 -8.31 2.75 -11.69
C VAL A 134 -8.65 4.13 -11.15
N VAL A 135 -8.55 4.32 -9.84
CA VAL A 135 -8.75 5.61 -9.19
C VAL A 135 -7.67 6.61 -9.61
N GLN A 136 -8.10 7.83 -9.90
CA GLN A 136 -7.26 8.96 -10.29
C GLN A 136 -7.05 9.91 -9.10
N PRO A 137 -6.08 10.85 -9.17
CA PRO A 137 -5.85 11.82 -8.10
C PRO A 137 -7.08 12.65 -7.73
N ASP A 138 -7.96 12.94 -8.68
CA ASP A 138 -9.21 13.67 -8.47
C ASP A 138 -10.37 12.80 -7.94
N GLY A 139 -10.12 11.51 -7.65
CA GLY A 139 -11.13 10.55 -7.21
C GLY A 139 -11.94 9.90 -8.34
N SER A 140 -11.79 10.37 -9.57
CA SER A 140 -12.48 9.76 -10.72
C SER A 140 -11.91 8.37 -11.03
N LEU A 141 -12.64 7.59 -11.82
CA LEU A 141 -12.20 6.28 -12.30
C LEU A 141 -11.89 6.32 -13.79
N LYS A 142 -10.73 5.81 -14.19
CA LYS A 142 -10.37 5.61 -15.60
C LYS A 142 -10.02 4.16 -15.86
N ALA A 143 -10.61 3.59 -16.91
CA ALA A 143 -10.27 2.26 -17.37
C ALA A 143 -8.79 2.22 -17.81
N ARG A 144 -8.08 1.19 -17.38
CA ARG A 144 -6.69 0.93 -17.77
C ARG A 144 -6.50 -0.52 -18.14
N GLU A 145 -5.71 -0.76 -19.18
CA GLU A 145 -5.30 -2.10 -19.60
C GLU A 145 -4.08 -2.57 -18.78
N PHE A 146 -4.10 -3.84 -18.41
CA PHE A 146 -3.04 -4.54 -17.71
C PHE A 146 -2.67 -5.79 -18.48
N LYS A 147 -1.37 -6.14 -18.49
CA LYS A 147 -0.89 -7.35 -19.17
C LYS A 147 -0.31 -8.33 -18.17
N LEU A 148 -0.66 -9.60 -18.31
CA LEU A 148 -0.02 -10.67 -17.56
C LEU A 148 1.42 -10.82 -18.05
N LEU A 149 2.37 -10.83 -17.12
CA LEU A 149 3.76 -11.19 -17.40
C LEU A 149 4.04 -12.64 -17.03
N GLN A 150 3.60 -13.04 -15.84
CA GLN A 150 3.90 -14.37 -15.31
C GLN A 150 2.96 -14.71 -14.14
N ILE A 151 2.63 -16.00 -14.01
CA ILE A 151 2.10 -16.59 -12.77
C ILE A 151 3.20 -17.47 -12.17
N VAL A 152 3.62 -17.17 -10.95
CA VAL A 152 4.65 -17.88 -10.21
C VAL A 152 3.98 -18.79 -9.18
N ARG A 153 4.33 -20.07 -9.21
CA ARG A 153 3.88 -21.09 -8.26
C ARG A 153 5.13 -21.73 -7.64
N PRO A 154 5.17 -22.00 -6.32
CA PRO A 154 6.22 -22.78 -5.70
C PRO A 154 6.15 -24.21 -6.25
N GLU A 155 7.32 -24.79 -6.47
CA GLU A 155 7.48 -26.19 -6.90
C GLU A 155 7.12 -27.17 -5.78
#